data_AF-A0A3D3W0N1-F1
#
_entry.id   AF-A0A3D3W0N1-F1
#
_cell.length_a   1.000
_cell.length_b   1.000
_cell.length_c   1.000
_cell.angle_alpha   90.00
_cell.angle_beta   90.00
_cell.angle_gamma   90.00
#
_symmetry.space_group_name_H-M   'P 1'
#
loop_
_entity.id
_entity.type
_entity.pdbx_description
1 polymer ?
#
loop_
_entity_poly.entity_id
_entity_poly.type
_entity_poly.pdbx_seq_one_letter_code
_entity_poly.pdbx_strand_id
1 'polypeptide(L)'
;PADLRDVPLGTVMHAHAFLPPDPLTSSVPVLPLDSGKQDANHNRGAGIFPAENHVLLLEDDPSHCRRLGLTWRLTDIEIRNLAGSLTAVRESTTAGAAPQAAETLTFDAATRVWRGRELLSIEELVEEQIWPSEGKRSMEMTGLLLGITWRPTPDGVFTRFHVSDIWLDEAAMQRAAKQQTEVHRAFIRSRWMPAWIDRVEYGKFGRARVTATLFGGMDETLYTDFRTGDSAMINAVEATLKHTHGAYGPGHMASRGTILSVTRSNTAPPLGSSGVQIQFETDLIIEGIRAGRTVRIRPGGWPLVQVPREEYLNDGVEERFPRPDIFPKY
;
A
#
# COMPACT_ATOMS: atom_id res chain seq x y z
N PRO A 1 -2.57 -5.60 4.01
CA PRO A 1 -2.39 -4.20 3.54
C PRO A 1 -1.28 -3.50 4.33
N ALA A 2 -0.56 -2.56 3.71
CA ALA A 2 0.51 -1.81 4.35
C ALA A 2 0.31 -0.31 4.14
N ASP A 3 0.79 0.50 5.07
CA ASP A 3 0.97 1.93 4.80
C ASP A 3 2.25 2.12 3.98
N LEU A 4 2.31 3.16 3.13
CA LEU A 4 3.50 3.44 2.32
C LEU A 4 4.76 3.66 3.19
N ARG A 5 4.60 4.11 4.43
CA ARG A 5 5.71 4.26 5.39
C ARG A 5 6.32 2.94 5.84
N ASP A 6 5.55 1.86 5.78
CA ASP A 6 6.00 0.53 6.16
C ASP A 6 6.77 -0.17 5.02
N VAL A 7 6.71 0.40 3.80
CA VAL A 7 7.40 -0.13 2.62
C VAL A 7 8.82 0.44 2.56
N PRO A 8 9.87 -0.40 2.59
CA PRO A 8 11.25 0.08 2.45
C PRO A 8 11.46 0.83 1.14
N LEU A 9 12.26 1.89 1.19
CA LEU A 9 12.66 2.61 -0.02
C LEU A 9 13.40 1.66 -0.97
N GLY A 10 13.11 1.80 -2.26
CA GLY A 10 13.65 0.95 -3.31
C GLY A 10 12.85 -0.34 -3.56
N THR A 11 11.89 -0.70 -2.70
CA THR A 11 10.99 -1.86 -2.98
C THR A 11 10.36 -1.70 -4.37
N VAL A 12 10.45 -2.75 -5.18
CA VAL A 12 9.82 -2.79 -6.49
C VAL A 12 8.34 -3.09 -6.29
N MET A 13 7.50 -2.20 -6.81
CA MET A 13 6.05 -2.28 -6.67
C MET A 13 5.39 -2.44 -8.04
N HIS A 14 4.33 -3.23 -8.08
CA HIS A 14 3.40 -3.35 -9.19
C HIS A 14 2.25 -2.37 -8.98
N ALA A 15 1.94 -1.57 -10.00
CA ALA A 15 0.89 -0.56 -9.92
C ALA A 15 -0.21 -0.85 -10.94
N HIS A 16 -1.47 -0.78 -10.51
CA HIS A 16 -2.58 -0.47 -11.41
C HIS A 16 -2.93 0.99 -11.23
N ALA A 17 -2.61 1.79 -12.24
CA ALA A 17 -2.81 3.23 -12.24
C ALA A 17 -3.66 3.65 -13.45
N PHE A 18 -4.26 4.83 -13.35
CA PHE A 18 -5.05 5.44 -14.41
C PHE A 18 -4.56 6.87 -14.68
N LEU A 19 -4.93 7.37 -15.85
CA LEU A 19 -4.72 8.76 -16.23
C LEU A 19 -5.47 9.70 -15.27
N PRO A 20 -5.02 10.94 -15.07
CA PRO A 20 -5.73 11.89 -14.23
C PRO A 20 -7.20 12.03 -14.67
N PRO A 21 -8.19 11.88 -13.76
CA PRO A 21 -9.60 12.00 -14.11
C PRO A 21 -9.94 13.35 -14.76
N ASP A 22 -9.33 14.40 -14.24
CA ASP A 22 -9.36 15.74 -14.82
C ASP A 22 -7.93 16.30 -14.84
N PRO A 23 -7.28 16.35 -16.02
CA PRO A 23 -5.93 16.88 -16.17
C PRO A 23 -5.78 18.33 -15.70
N LEU A 24 -6.82 19.16 -15.80
CA LEU A 24 -6.74 20.59 -15.48
C LEU A 24 -6.74 20.85 -13.97
N THR A 25 -7.33 19.95 -13.19
CA THR A 25 -7.47 20.06 -11.74
C THR A 25 -6.68 18.99 -10.99
N SER A 26 -5.81 18.26 -11.69
CA SER A 26 -4.97 17.22 -11.11
C SER A 26 -4.09 17.77 -9.97
N SER A 27 -4.12 17.09 -8.84
CA SER A 27 -3.29 17.43 -7.67
C SER A 27 -1.82 17.00 -7.81
N VAL A 28 -1.51 16.23 -8.87
CA VAL A 28 -0.16 15.76 -9.21
C VAL A 28 0.20 16.12 -10.65
N PRO A 29 1.50 16.26 -10.99
CA PRO A 29 1.93 16.64 -12.33
C PRO A 29 1.39 15.70 -13.41
N VAL A 30 0.81 16.27 -14.47
CA VAL A 30 0.30 15.51 -15.63
C VAL A 30 1.40 15.41 -16.68
N LEU A 31 1.69 14.18 -17.12
CA LEU A 31 2.68 13.89 -18.15
C LEU A 31 2.01 13.59 -19.50
N PRO A 32 2.73 13.80 -20.62
CA PRO A 32 2.26 13.38 -21.94
C PRO A 32 1.94 11.89 -22.01
N LEU A 33 0.93 11.48 -22.78
CA LEU A 33 0.51 10.07 -22.86
C LEU A 33 1.61 9.11 -23.33
N ASP A 34 2.58 9.60 -24.09
CA ASP A 34 3.71 8.84 -24.59
C ASP A 34 4.95 8.91 -23.68
N SER A 35 4.90 9.61 -22.54
CA SER A 35 6.05 9.78 -21.63
C SER A 35 6.61 8.43 -21.13
N GLY A 36 5.73 7.45 -20.92
CA GLY A 36 6.11 6.09 -20.54
C GLY A 36 6.77 5.26 -21.66
N LYS A 37 6.88 5.80 -22.88
CA LYS A 37 7.56 5.15 -24.01
C LYS A 37 8.84 5.87 -24.41
N GLN A 38 9.04 7.08 -23.90
CA GLN A 38 10.21 7.88 -24.20
C GLN A 38 11.43 7.31 -23.46
N ASP A 39 12.54 7.22 -24.17
CA ASP A 39 13.83 6.87 -23.59
C ASP A 39 14.30 8.05 -22.72
N ALA A 40 14.49 7.80 -21.42
CA ALA A 40 14.99 8.80 -20.49
C ALA A 40 16.52 8.86 -20.45
N ASN A 41 17.17 8.36 -21.51
CA ASN A 41 18.60 8.10 -21.74
C ASN A 41 19.05 6.66 -21.41
N HIS A 42 20.15 6.24 -22.04
CA HIS A 42 20.71 4.87 -21.94
C HIS A 42 21.03 4.40 -20.50
N ASN A 43 21.17 5.31 -19.53
CA ASN A 43 21.45 4.98 -18.13
C ASN A 43 20.18 4.77 -17.29
N ARG A 44 19.02 5.24 -17.80
CA ARG A 44 17.74 5.23 -17.09
C ARG A 44 16.71 4.31 -17.75
N GLY A 45 16.89 4.02 -19.04
CA GLY A 45 15.97 3.22 -19.84
C GLY A 45 14.72 3.99 -20.24
N ALA A 46 13.81 3.28 -20.91
CA ALA A 46 12.48 3.79 -21.27
C ALA A 46 11.45 3.47 -20.17
N GLY A 47 10.40 4.28 -20.08
CA GLY A 47 9.21 3.96 -19.26
C GLY A 47 9.27 4.31 -17.78
N ILE A 48 10.22 5.16 -17.37
CA ILE A 48 10.32 5.63 -15.98
C ILE A 48 9.35 6.76 -15.62
N PHE A 49 8.65 7.31 -16.62
CA PHE A 49 7.71 8.42 -16.46
C PHE A 49 6.33 8.03 -17.01
N PRO A 50 5.59 7.10 -16.39
CA PRO A 50 4.25 6.73 -16.85
C PRO A 50 3.29 7.93 -16.77
N ALA A 51 2.36 8.02 -17.74
CA ALA A 51 1.34 9.08 -17.74
C ALA A 51 0.25 8.81 -16.68
N GLU A 52 0.08 7.54 -16.33
CA GLU A 52 -0.83 7.06 -15.30
C GLU A 52 -0.27 7.37 -13.90
N ASN A 53 -0.67 8.52 -13.37
CA ASN A 53 -0.19 9.08 -12.10
C ASN A 53 -1.20 8.95 -10.94
N HIS A 54 -2.36 8.34 -11.18
CA HIS A 54 -3.34 8.05 -10.12
C HIS A 54 -3.37 6.53 -9.86
N VAL A 55 -2.76 6.11 -8.75
CA VAL A 55 -2.61 4.70 -8.39
C VAL A 55 -3.84 4.20 -7.64
N LEU A 56 -4.44 3.12 -8.14
CA LEU A 56 -5.59 2.46 -7.51
C LEU A 56 -5.21 1.19 -6.74
N LEU A 57 -4.17 0.50 -7.20
CA LEU A 57 -3.59 -0.67 -6.54
C LEU A 57 -2.07 -0.56 -6.61
N LEU A 58 -1.41 -0.77 -5.47
CA LEU A 58 0.04 -0.82 -5.37
C LEU A 58 0.41 -2.04 -4.51
N GLU A 59 1.21 -2.95 -5.07
CA GLU A 59 1.53 -4.24 -4.46
C GLU A 59 3.03 -4.51 -4.59
N ASP A 60 3.65 -5.06 -3.55
CA ASP A 60 4.98 -5.64 -3.68
C ASP A 60 4.92 -6.94 -4.51
N ASP A 61 6.08 -7.44 -4.95
CA ASP A 61 6.11 -8.64 -5.79
C ASP A 61 5.47 -9.89 -5.15
N PRO A 62 5.65 -10.17 -3.83
CA PRO A 62 4.93 -11.25 -3.16
C PRO A 62 3.40 -11.09 -3.22
N SER A 63 2.87 -9.90 -2.93
CA SER A 63 1.42 -9.67 -2.96
C SER A 63 0.87 -9.78 -4.39
N HIS A 64 1.56 -9.21 -5.36
CA HIS A 64 1.22 -9.31 -6.78
C HIS A 64 1.19 -10.78 -7.25
N CYS A 65 2.23 -11.53 -6.93
CA CYS A 65 2.32 -12.95 -7.27
C CYS A 65 1.16 -13.74 -6.66
N ARG A 66 0.87 -13.54 -5.37
CA ARG A 66 -0.26 -14.22 -4.71
C ARG A 66 -1.61 -13.88 -5.34
N ARG A 67 -1.86 -12.60 -5.66
CA ARG A 67 -3.12 -12.17 -6.29
C ARG A 67 -3.32 -12.83 -7.67
N LEU A 68 -2.24 -12.99 -8.43
CA LEU A 68 -2.29 -13.59 -9.76
C LEU A 68 -2.12 -15.11 -9.78
N GLY A 69 -1.94 -15.75 -8.62
CA GLY A 69 -1.63 -17.18 -8.56
C GLY A 69 -0.30 -17.49 -9.26
N LEU A 70 0.75 -16.75 -8.90
CA LEU A 70 2.11 -16.90 -9.39
C LEU A 70 3.05 -17.21 -8.22
N THR A 71 4.13 -17.94 -8.52
CA THR A 71 5.27 -18.17 -7.64
C THR A 71 6.57 -18.11 -8.43
N TRP A 72 7.69 -17.99 -7.74
CA TRP A 72 9.01 -18.06 -8.33
C TRP A 72 9.58 -19.49 -8.24
N ARG A 73 10.23 -19.90 -9.32
CA ARG A 73 11.12 -21.06 -9.35
C ARG A 73 12.55 -20.59 -9.57
N LEU A 74 13.42 -20.91 -8.62
CA LEU A 74 14.85 -20.64 -8.70
C LEU A 74 15.53 -21.75 -9.52
N THR A 75 16.17 -21.38 -10.63
CA THR A 75 16.78 -22.32 -11.59
C THR A 75 18.30 -22.41 -11.45
N ASP A 76 18.94 -21.32 -11.08
CA ASP A 76 20.39 -21.26 -10.93
C ASP A 76 20.77 -20.27 -9.84
N ILE A 77 21.86 -20.58 -9.16
CA ILE A 77 22.53 -19.66 -8.26
C ILE A 77 24.03 -19.63 -8.57
N GLU A 78 24.61 -18.44 -8.52
CA GLU A 78 26.05 -18.21 -8.53
C GLU A 78 26.42 -17.40 -7.29
N ILE A 79 27.26 -17.98 -6.43
CA ILE A 79 27.62 -17.41 -5.13
C ILE A 79 29.13 -17.28 -4.99
N ARG A 80 29.58 -16.15 -4.45
CA ARG A 80 30.96 -15.87 -4.08
C ARG A 80 30.97 -14.95 -2.88
N ASN A 81 31.64 -15.35 -1.80
CA ASN A 81 31.66 -14.58 -0.55
C ASN A 81 30.25 -14.16 -0.09
N LEU A 82 29.31 -15.11 -0.08
CA LEU A 82 27.94 -14.93 0.43
C LEU A 82 27.09 -13.89 -0.34
N ALA A 83 27.53 -13.50 -1.53
CA ALA A 83 26.80 -12.65 -2.44
C ALA A 83 26.88 -13.20 -3.86
N GLY A 84 26.01 -12.72 -4.73
CA GLY A 84 26.07 -13.08 -6.14
C GLY A 84 24.76 -12.85 -6.86
N SER A 85 24.43 -13.77 -7.76
CA SER A 85 23.23 -13.70 -8.58
C SER A 85 22.45 -14.99 -8.56
N LEU A 86 21.14 -14.85 -8.66
CA LEU A 86 20.21 -15.94 -8.83
C LEU A 86 19.40 -15.73 -10.10
N THR A 87 19.10 -16.82 -10.80
CA THR A 87 18.21 -16.82 -11.96
C THR A 87 16.93 -17.50 -11.57
N ALA A 88 15.81 -16.80 -11.71
CA ALA A 88 14.51 -17.30 -11.34
C ALA A 88 13.48 -17.04 -12.45
N VAL A 89 12.44 -17.87 -12.46
CA VAL A 89 11.35 -17.81 -13.42
C VAL A 89 10.04 -17.69 -12.65
N ARG A 90 9.20 -16.72 -13.02
CA ARG A 90 7.82 -16.66 -12.53
C ARG A 90 6.97 -17.70 -13.26
N GLU A 91 6.29 -18.53 -12.50
CA GLU A 91 5.39 -19.56 -12.99
C GLU A 91 4.01 -19.43 -12.34
N SER A 92 2.98 -19.85 -13.08
CA SER A 92 1.63 -19.90 -12.52
C SER A 92 1.46 -21.11 -11.62
N THR A 93 0.75 -20.93 -10.51
CA THR A 93 0.27 -22.01 -9.67
C THR A 93 -0.82 -22.84 -10.37
N THR A 94 -1.38 -22.36 -11.49
CA THR A 94 -2.33 -23.11 -12.32
C THR A 94 -1.60 -23.93 -13.38
N ALA A 95 -1.94 -25.22 -13.47
CA ALA A 95 -1.32 -26.14 -14.42
C ALA A 95 -1.55 -25.71 -15.88
N GLY A 96 -0.49 -25.74 -16.69
CA GLY A 96 -0.55 -25.55 -18.15
C GLY A 96 -0.27 -24.13 -18.65
N ALA A 97 -0.05 -23.15 -17.77
CA ALA A 97 0.40 -21.82 -18.19
C ALA A 97 1.91 -21.84 -18.52
N ALA A 98 2.30 -21.12 -19.57
CA ALA A 98 3.72 -20.97 -19.92
C ALA A 98 4.45 -20.16 -18.84
N PRO A 99 5.67 -20.57 -18.45
CA PRO A 99 6.50 -19.77 -17.55
C PRO A 99 6.86 -18.42 -18.20
N GLN A 100 7.03 -17.39 -17.37
CA GLN A 100 7.49 -16.09 -17.82
C GLN A 100 9.00 -16.12 -18.17
N ALA A 101 9.53 -15.01 -18.67
CA ALA A 101 10.96 -14.89 -18.95
C ALA A 101 11.79 -15.09 -17.67
N ALA A 102 12.95 -15.74 -17.82
CA ALA A 102 13.91 -15.86 -16.74
C ALA A 102 14.50 -14.48 -16.40
N GLU A 103 14.62 -14.21 -15.12
CA GLU A 103 15.18 -12.96 -14.59
C GLU A 103 16.41 -13.27 -13.73
N THR A 104 17.48 -12.52 -13.96
CA THR A 104 18.67 -12.56 -13.12
C THR A 104 18.61 -11.45 -12.09
N LEU A 105 18.60 -11.83 -10.82
CA LEU A 105 18.51 -10.94 -9.66
C LEU A 105 19.80 -11.07 -8.85
N THR A 106 20.17 -10.01 -8.13
CA THR A 106 21.30 -10.09 -7.17
C THR A 106 20.83 -10.45 -5.78
N PHE A 107 21.73 -11.00 -4.97
CA PHE A 107 21.53 -11.18 -3.53
C PHE A 107 22.87 -10.91 -2.81
N ASP A 108 22.80 -10.66 -1.50
CA ASP A 108 23.97 -10.52 -0.64
C ASP A 108 23.70 -11.13 0.75
N ALA A 109 24.68 -11.05 1.65
CA ALA A 109 24.56 -11.58 3.01
C ALA A 109 23.43 -10.91 3.83
N ALA A 110 22.89 -9.77 3.38
CA ALA A 110 21.76 -9.11 4.03
C ALA A 110 20.39 -9.57 3.47
N THR A 111 20.36 -10.42 2.43
CA THR A 111 19.14 -11.05 1.94
C THR A 111 18.55 -11.94 3.03
N ARG A 112 17.30 -11.69 3.40
CA ARG A 112 16.59 -12.38 4.48
C ARG A 112 15.89 -13.62 3.93
N VAL A 113 16.15 -14.80 4.50
CA VAL A 113 15.51 -16.04 4.05
C VAL A 113 14.58 -16.56 5.11
N TRP A 114 13.30 -16.73 4.79
CA TRP A 114 12.26 -17.09 5.74
C TRP A 114 11.78 -18.52 5.49
N ARG A 115 11.91 -19.39 6.50
CA ARG A 115 11.47 -20.79 6.49
C ARG A 115 10.62 -21.09 7.72
N GLY A 116 9.31 -21.27 7.56
CA GLY A 116 8.37 -21.46 8.64
C GLY A 116 8.49 -20.40 9.74
N ARG A 117 9.20 -20.74 10.83
CA ARG A 117 9.44 -19.81 11.95
C ARG A 117 10.77 -19.07 11.91
N GLU A 118 11.69 -19.54 11.09
CA GLU A 118 13.10 -19.19 11.06
C GLU A 118 13.35 -17.99 10.14
N LEU A 119 14.33 -17.18 10.51
CA LEU A 119 15.00 -16.22 9.66
C LEU A 119 16.43 -16.71 9.50
N LEU A 120 16.72 -17.26 8.32
CA LEU A 120 17.99 -17.84 7.94
C LEU A 120 18.85 -16.80 7.23
N SER A 121 20.15 -16.88 7.50
CA SER A 121 21.24 -16.24 6.77
C SER A 121 21.63 -17.07 5.54
N ILE A 122 22.41 -16.46 4.64
CA ILE A 122 22.96 -17.18 3.47
C ILE A 122 23.97 -18.24 3.93
N GLU A 123 24.73 -17.94 4.98
CA GLU A 123 25.66 -18.83 5.65
C GLU A 123 24.98 -20.11 6.12
N GLU A 124 23.84 -19.99 6.80
CA GLU A 124 23.06 -21.15 7.26
C GLU A 124 22.53 -21.99 6.10
N LEU A 125 22.12 -21.38 4.98
CA LEU A 125 21.74 -22.14 3.77
C LEU A 125 22.92 -22.93 3.17
N VAL A 126 24.14 -22.41 3.28
CA VAL A 126 25.36 -23.09 2.84
C VAL A 126 25.73 -24.22 3.81
N GLU A 127 25.66 -23.98 5.11
CA GLU A 127 25.94 -24.98 6.15
C GLU A 127 24.97 -26.17 6.07
N GLU A 128 23.69 -25.91 5.82
CA GLU A 128 22.66 -26.93 5.56
C GLU A 128 22.76 -27.57 4.16
N GLN A 129 23.73 -27.16 3.34
CA GLN A 129 23.98 -27.65 1.99
C GLN A 129 22.85 -27.39 0.98
N ILE A 130 21.88 -26.55 1.33
CA ILE A 130 20.80 -26.11 0.44
C ILE A 130 21.41 -25.29 -0.71
N TRP A 131 22.30 -24.35 -0.38
CA TRP A 131 23.04 -23.53 -1.34
C TRP A 131 24.50 -24.01 -1.47
N PRO A 132 25.18 -23.76 -2.60
CA PRO A 132 26.62 -24.01 -2.73
C PRO A 132 27.42 -23.04 -1.85
N SER A 133 28.59 -23.47 -1.35
CA SER A 133 29.50 -22.57 -0.64
C SER A 133 30.16 -21.54 -1.56
N GLU A 134 30.49 -21.94 -2.78
CA GLU A 134 31.00 -21.07 -3.85
C GLU A 134 30.59 -21.60 -5.23
N GLY A 135 30.64 -20.73 -6.23
CA GLY A 135 30.47 -21.06 -7.64
C GLY A 135 29.00 -21.14 -8.07
N LYS A 136 28.80 -21.73 -9.25
CA LYS A 136 27.47 -21.87 -9.86
C LYS A 136 26.88 -23.26 -9.59
N ARG A 137 25.59 -23.32 -9.24
CA ARG A 137 24.81 -24.54 -9.07
C ARG A 137 23.42 -24.37 -9.69
N SER A 138 22.96 -25.39 -10.41
CA SER A 138 21.57 -25.47 -10.85
C SER A 138 20.66 -25.84 -9.66
N MET A 139 19.53 -25.17 -9.59
CA MET A 139 18.55 -25.24 -8.52
C MET A 139 17.19 -25.64 -9.12
N GLU A 140 16.34 -26.27 -8.32
CA GLU A 140 14.94 -26.56 -8.70
C GLU A 140 14.02 -26.26 -7.52
N MET A 141 14.25 -25.12 -6.86
CA MET A 141 13.41 -24.69 -5.75
C MET A 141 12.19 -23.95 -6.29
N THR A 142 11.00 -24.48 -6.03
CA THR A 142 9.70 -23.95 -6.51
C THR A 142 8.88 -23.36 -5.38
N GLY A 143 7.80 -22.67 -5.74
CA GLY A 143 6.84 -22.14 -4.76
C GLY A 143 7.38 -20.98 -3.92
N LEU A 144 8.45 -20.34 -4.37
CA LEU A 144 9.07 -19.23 -3.66
C LEU A 144 8.30 -17.94 -3.87
N LEU A 145 8.38 -17.03 -2.90
CA LEU A 145 8.04 -15.62 -3.08
C LEU A 145 9.29 -14.78 -2.81
N LEU A 146 9.51 -13.75 -3.63
CA LEU A 146 10.71 -12.91 -3.56
C LEU A 146 10.32 -11.48 -3.21
N GLY A 147 10.98 -10.91 -2.21
CA GLY A 147 11.00 -9.47 -1.97
C GLY A 147 12.03 -8.85 -2.89
N ILE A 148 11.57 -7.99 -3.80
CA ILE A 148 12.42 -7.40 -4.83
C ILE A 148 12.60 -5.91 -4.53
N THR A 149 13.84 -5.46 -4.58
CA THR A 149 14.22 -4.07 -4.34
C THR A 149 15.23 -3.59 -5.37
N TRP A 150 15.31 -2.28 -5.55
CA TRP A 150 16.35 -1.63 -6.31
C TRP A 150 17.54 -1.30 -5.39
N ARG A 151 18.72 -1.77 -5.76
CA ARG A 151 20.00 -1.42 -5.12
C ARG A 151 21.04 -1.12 -6.19
N PRO A 152 22.06 -0.30 -5.87
CA PRO A 152 23.23 -0.17 -6.73
C PRO A 152 23.87 -1.55 -6.94
N THR A 153 24.09 -1.90 -8.21
CA THR A 153 24.71 -3.17 -8.58
C THR A 153 26.18 -2.95 -8.99
N PRO A 154 27.06 -3.92 -8.70
CA PRO A 154 28.41 -3.91 -9.25
C PRO A 154 28.40 -3.85 -10.79
N ASP A 155 29.52 -3.43 -11.36
CA ASP A 155 29.80 -3.47 -12.81
C ASP A 155 28.90 -2.58 -13.69
N GLY A 156 28.20 -1.62 -13.10
CA GLY A 156 27.44 -0.60 -13.84
C GLY A 156 26.14 -1.13 -14.48
N VAL A 157 25.54 -2.19 -13.93
CA VAL A 157 24.28 -2.75 -14.45
C VAL A 157 23.06 -2.07 -13.82
N PHE A 158 22.70 -0.89 -14.34
CA PHE A 158 21.68 -0.01 -13.73
C PHE A 158 20.25 -0.58 -13.64
N THR A 159 19.94 -1.66 -14.36
CA THR A 159 18.58 -2.23 -14.47
C THR A 159 18.39 -3.57 -13.77
N ARG A 160 19.40 -4.08 -13.05
CA ARG A 160 19.31 -5.36 -12.36
C ARG A 160 18.73 -5.18 -10.95
N PHE A 161 17.66 -5.92 -10.64
CA PHE A 161 17.05 -5.89 -9.32
C PHE A 161 17.80 -6.77 -8.30
N HIS A 162 17.48 -6.55 -7.03
CA HIS A 162 18.08 -7.21 -5.88
C HIS A 162 17.00 -7.88 -5.03
N VAL A 163 17.30 -9.06 -4.49
CA VAL A 163 16.41 -9.81 -3.62
C VAL A 163 16.67 -9.42 -2.17
N SER A 164 15.71 -8.75 -1.54
CA SER A 164 15.76 -8.42 -0.11
C SER A 164 15.29 -9.57 0.77
N ASP A 165 14.33 -10.36 0.27
CA ASP A 165 13.67 -11.41 1.02
C ASP A 165 13.37 -12.62 0.14
N ILE A 166 13.47 -13.81 0.71
CA ILE A 166 13.04 -15.06 0.10
C ILE A 166 12.13 -15.77 1.10
N TRP A 167 10.86 -15.97 0.76
CA TRP A 167 9.97 -16.84 1.53
C TRP A 167 9.99 -18.22 0.90
N LEU A 168 10.49 -19.21 1.65
CA LEU A 168 10.63 -20.60 1.19
C LEU A 168 9.33 -21.41 1.29
N ASP A 169 8.39 -20.97 2.12
CA ASP A 169 7.14 -21.70 2.36
C ASP A 169 5.96 -20.79 2.76
N GLU A 170 4.76 -21.35 2.64
CA GLU A 170 3.51 -20.65 2.98
C GLU A 170 3.43 -20.28 4.47
N ALA A 171 4.04 -21.06 5.36
CA ALA A 171 4.01 -20.78 6.80
C ALA A 171 4.77 -19.49 7.13
N ALA A 172 5.92 -19.27 6.49
CA ALA A 172 6.68 -18.02 6.59
C ALA A 172 5.86 -16.83 6.04
N MET A 173 5.25 -16.99 4.86
CA MET A 173 4.44 -15.94 4.24
C MET A 173 3.20 -15.59 5.09
N GLN A 174 2.49 -16.57 5.62
CA GLN A 174 1.32 -16.36 6.48
C GLN A 174 1.68 -15.61 7.77
N ARG A 175 2.86 -15.88 8.35
CA ARG A 175 3.34 -15.14 9.51
C ARG A 175 3.63 -13.68 9.17
N ALA A 176 4.34 -13.42 8.07
CA ALA A 176 4.62 -12.08 7.60
C ALA A 176 3.32 -11.30 7.34
N ALA A 177 2.37 -11.93 6.63
CA ALA A 177 1.05 -11.36 6.37
C ALA A 177 0.28 -11.06 7.66
N LYS A 178 0.28 -11.99 8.64
CA LYS A 178 -0.37 -11.77 9.94
C LYS A 178 0.22 -10.56 10.67
N GLN A 179 1.54 -10.46 10.75
CA GLN A 179 2.19 -9.33 11.42
C GLN A 179 1.84 -8.00 10.73
N GLN A 180 1.91 -7.96 9.40
CA GLN A 180 1.56 -6.78 8.62
C GLN A 180 0.08 -6.39 8.81
N THR A 181 -0.82 -7.38 8.87
CA THR A 181 -2.24 -7.15 9.15
C THR A 181 -2.46 -6.53 10.53
N GLU A 182 -1.75 -6.97 11.57
CA GLU A 182 -1.86 -6.34 12.90
C GLU A 182 -1.37 -4.89 12.91
N VAL A 183 -0.26 -4.59 12.23
CA VAL A 183 0.24 -3.21 12.05
C VAL A 183 -0.82 -2.36 11.35
N HIS A 184 -1.39 -2.86 10.26
CA HIS A 184 -2.44 -2.19 9.51
C HIS A 184 -3.71 -1.94 10.36
N ARG A 185 -4.16 -2.93 11.13
CA ARG A 185 -5.33 -2.80 12.00
C ARG A 185 -5.11 -1.74 13.06
N ALA A 186 -3.95 -1.73 13.70
CA ALA A 186 -3.58 -0.70 14.67
C ALA A 186 -3.53 0.70 14.02
N PHE A 187 -2.98 0.78 12.81
CA PHE A 187 -2.91 2.02 12.03
C PHE A 187 -4.29 2.60 11.72
N ILE A 188 -5.20 1.81 11.14
CA ILE A 188 -6.55 2.27 10.80
C ILE A 188 -7.36 2.63 12.06
N ARG A 189 -7.28 1.82 13.12
CA ARG A 189 -7.99 2.10 14.38
C ARG A 189 -7.57 3.43 15.02
N SER A 190 -6.29 3.77 14.92
CA SER A 190 -5.74 4.99 15.53
C SER A 190 -5.97 6.24 14.68
N ARG A 191 -6.02 6.14 13.34
CA ARG A 191 -6.26 7.30 12.46
C ARG A 191 -7.69 7.43 11.93
N TRP A 192 -8.53 6.42 12.16
CA TRP A 192 -9.93 6.28 11.75
C TRP A 192 -10.10 5.84 10.30
N MET A 193 -11.24 5.19 10.00
CA MET A 193 -11.54 4.58 8.70
C MET A 193 -11.85 5.66 7.66
N PRO A 194 -11.17 5.72 6.51
CA PRO A 194 -11.55 6.63 5.44
C PRO A 194 -12.86 6.22 4.76
N ALA A 195 -13.65 7.21 4.37
CA ALA A 195 -14.92 7.00 3.67
C ALA A 195 -15.22 8.14 2.68
N TRP A 196 -15.97 7.80 1.63
CA TRP A 196 -16.56 8.75 0.67
C TRP A 196 -17.96 9.13 1.13
N ILE A 197 -18.30 10.42 1.15
CA ILE A 197 -19.68 10.84 1.41
C ILE A 197 -20.50 10.74 0.12
N ASP A 198 -21.44 9.81 0.09
CA ASP A 198 -22.37 9.61 -1.02
C ASP A 198 -23.43 10.72 -1.06
N ARG A 199 -24.04 11.01 0.09
CA ARG A 199 -25.06 12.06 0.24
C ARG A 199 -25.18 12.58 1.67
N VAL A 200 -25.75 13.77 1.80
CA VAL A 200 -26.13 14.37 3.09
C VAL A 200 -27.56 14.88 3.01
N GLU A 201 -28.38 14.45 3.96
CA GLU A 201 -29.75 14.92 4.17
C GLU A 201 -29.76 15.88 5.36
N TYR A 202 -29.89 17.19 5.08
CA TYR A 202 -29.87 18.22 6.11
C TYR A 202 -31.22 18.34 6.82
N GLY A 203 -31.17 18.37 8.15
CA GLY A 203 -32.28 18.68 9.04
C GLY A 203 -32.22 20.12 9.56
N LYS A 204 -32.96 20.40 10.62
CA LYS A 204 -32.94 21.71 11.30
C LYS A 204 -31.81 21.77 12.33
N PHE A 205 -31.32 22.98 12.57
CA PHE A 205 -30.37 23.29 13.66
C PHE A 205 -29.09 22.45 13.64
N GLY A 206 -28.49 22.24 12.46
CA GLY A 206 -27.24 21.49 12.31
C GLY A 206 -27.38 19.98 12.26
N ARG A 207 -28.58 19.43 12.51
CA ARG A 207 -28.81 17.99 12.37
C ARG A 207 -28.68 17.56 10.92
N ALA A 208 -28.03 16.43 10.68
CA ALA A 208 -27.94 15.84 9.34
C ALA A 208 -27.82 14.31 9.41
N ARG A 209 -28.31 13.66 8.36
CA ARG A 209 -28.04 12.24 8.09
C ARG A 209 -27.07 12.14 6.92
N VAL A 210 -25.92 11.52 7.19
CA VAL A 210 -24.83 11.32 6.24
C VAL A 210 -24.86 9.88 5.78
N THR A 211 -24.84 9.65 4.47
CA THR A 211 -24.58 8.34 3.89
C THR A 211 -23.17 8.32 3.34
N ALA A 212 -22.35 7.37 3.78
CA ALA A 212 -20.96 7.27 3.36
C ALA A 212 -20.56 5.83 3.07
N THR A 213 -19.71 5.63 2.05
CA THR A 213 -19.14 4.34 1.69
C THR A 213 -17.71 4.25 2.18
N LEU A 214 -17.39 3.22 2.98
CA LEU A 214 -16.05 3.00 3.50
C LEU A 214 -15.11 2.60 2.36
N PHE A 215 -13.87 3.10 2.36
CA PHE A 215 -12.88 2.74 1.35
C PHE A 215 -12.49 1.26 1.47
N GLY A 216 -12.20 0.64 0.32
CA GLY A 216 -11.75 -0.75 0.22
C GLY A 216 -10.28 -0.94 0.58
N GLY A 217 -9.82 -2.19 0.53
CA GLY A 217 -8.42 -2.54 0.75
C GLY A 217 -7.99 -2.66 2.22
N MET A 218 -8.93 -2.50 3.16
CA MET A 218 -8.70 -2.71 4.60
C MET A 218 -8.94 -4.16 5.02
N ASP A 219 -8.39 -4.55 6.17
CA ASP A 219 -8.71 -5.84 6.81
C ASP A 219 -10.21 -5.96 7.16
N GLU A 220 -10.81 -7.11 6.87
CA GLU A 220 -12.26 -7.34 7.04
C GLU A 220 -12.75 -7.09 8.48
N THR A 221 -11.91 -7.36 9.48
CA THR A 221 -12.30 -7.16 10.88
C THR A 221 -12.46 -5.68 11.24
N LEU A 222 -11.91 -4.77 10.46
CA LEU A 222 -12.11 -3.33 10.64
C LEU A 222 -13.52 -2.92 10.20
N TYR A 223 -14.08 -3.51 9.14
CA TYR A 223 -15.45 -3.23 8.73
C TYR A 223 -16.48 -3.84 9.68
N THR A 224 -16.16 -4.97 10.33
CA THR A 224 -17.06 -5.58 11.33
C THR A 224 -17.22 -4.75 12.60
N ASP A 225 -16.29 -3.81 12.86
CA ASP A 225 -16.35 -2.92 14.01
C ASP A 225 -17.41 -1.80 13.85
N PHE A 226 -17.98 -1.63 12.65
CA PHE A 226 -19.09 -0.69 12.40
C PHE A 226 -20.43 -1.40 12.61
N ARG A 227 -21.19 -0.98 13.61
CA ARG A 227 -22.48 -1.58 13.96
C ARG A 227 -23.58 -0.54 14.12
N THR A 228 -24.79 -0.92 13.73
CA THR A 228 -25.99 -0.12 13.97
C THR A 228 -26.19 0.14 15.45
N GLY A 229 -26.49 1.39 15.81
CA GLY A 229 -26.67 1.86 17.18
C GLY A 229 -25.39 2.30 17.87
N ASP A 230 -24.20 1.97 17.35
CA ASP A 230 -22.95 2.40 17.94
C ASP A 230 -22.75 3.92 17.75
N SER A 231 -22.25 4.58 18.79
CA SER A 231 -21.76 5.95 18.68
C SER A 231 -20.60 6.02 17.68
N ALA A 232 -20.46 7.14 16.99
CA ALA A 232 -19.34 7.39 16.09
C ALA A 232 -18.92 8.85 16.08
N MET A 233 -17.70 9.08 15.60
CA MET A 233 -17.14 10.41 15.32
C MET A 233 -16.71 10.45 13.87
N ILE A 234 -17.06 11.51 13.15
CA ILE A 234 -16.68 11.73 11.77
C ILE A 234 -15.97 13.07 11.65
N ASN A 235 -14.89 13.10 10.89
CA ASN A 235 -14.16 14.34 10.63
C ASN A 235 -13.80 14.46 9.16
N ALA A 236 -13.79 15.69 8.67
CA ALA A 236 -13.29 15.99 7.34
C ALA A 236 -11.77 15.80 7.29
N VAL A 237 -11.27 15.35 6.13
CA VAL A 237 -9.85 15.22 5.88
C VAL A 237 -9.48 15.81 4.53
N GLU A 238 -8.21 16.14 4.37
CA GLU A 238 -7.67 16.52 3.06
C GLU A 238 -7.52 15.31 2.14
N ALA A 239 -7.22 15.55 0.86
CA ALA A 239 -6.98 14.48 -0.13
C ALA A 239 -5.87 13.50 0.29
N THR A 240 -4.96 13.91 1.19
CA THR A 240 -3.91 13.08 1.79
C THR A 240 -4.38 12.26 3.00
N LEU A 241 -5.68 12.27 3.30
CA LEU A 241 -6.32 11.67 4.47
C LEU A 241 -5.80 12.19 5.82
N LYS A 242 -5.13 13.35 5.84
CA LYS A 242 -4.70 14.02 7.07
C LYS A 242 -5.85 14.80 7.69
N HIS A 243 -5.92 14.76 9.02
CA HIS A 243 -6.83 15.61 9.80
C HIS A 243 -6.35 17.07 9.72
N THR A 244 -7.30 18.01 9.65
CA THR A 244 -7.02 19.45 9.83
C THR A 244 -7.18 19.85 11.30
N HIS A 245 -6.59 20.97 11.69
CA HIS A 245 -6.53 21.46 13.09
C HIS A 245 -6.07 20.38 14.09
N GLY A 246 -5.16 19.49 13.67
CA GLY A 246 -4.81 18.29 14.44
C GLY A 246 -4.09 18.55 15.76
N ALA A 247 -3.64 19.79 16.03
CA ALA A 247 -3.05 20.18 17.31
C ALA A 247 -4.02 20.00 18.51
N TYR A 248 -5.33 20.10 18.28
CA TYR A 248 -6.36 19.83 19.30
C TYR A 248 -6.80 18.35 19.32
N GLY A 249 -6.43 17.62 18.28
CA GLY A 249 -6.74 16.22 18.07
C GLY A 249 -7.98 15.93 17.24
N PRO A 250 -8.01 14.77 16.56
CA PRO A 250 -9.12 14.39 15.70
C PRO A 250 -10.49 14.44 16.38
N GLY A 251 -10.56 14.09 17.68
CA GLY A 251 -11.81 14.07 18.44
C GLY A 251 -12.37 15.44 18.81
N HIS A 252 -11.57 16.50 18.75
CA HIS A 252 -12.02 17.86 19.10
C HIS A 252 -12.85 18.48 17.98
N MET A 253 -12.44 18.26 16.73
CA MET A 253 -13.09 18.83 15.54
C MET A 253 -14.18 17.92 14.95
N ALA A 254 -14.33 16.69 15.46
CA ALA A 254 -15.24 15.72 14.89
C ALA A 254 -16.71 15.99 15.24
N SER A 255 -17.58 15.85 14.24
CA SER A 255 -19.01 15.71 14.46
C SER A 255 -19.30 14.36 15.11
N ARG A 256 -20.09 14.37 16.18
CA ARG A 256 -20.45 13.18 16.96
C ARG A 256 -21.86 12.75 16.64
N GLY A 257 -22.14 11.46 16.79
CA GLY A 257 -23.44 10.93 16.41
C GLY A 257 -23.54 9.43 16.55
N THR A 258 -24.53 8.87 15.85
CA THR A 258 -24.88 7.45 15.92
C THR A 258 -24.92 6.84 14.52
N ILE A 259 -24.40 5.63 14.38
CA ILE A 259 -24.55 4.83 13.16
C ILE A 259 -25.97 4.26 13.14
N LEU A 260 -26.81 4.73 12.21
CA LEU A 260 -28.19 4.29 12.07
C LEU A 260 -28.32 2.96 11.33
N SER A 261 -27.43 2.69 10.39
CA SER A 261 -27.40 1.43 9.64
C SER A 261 -26.04 1.19 9.01
N VAL A 262 -25.74 -0.09 8.77
CA VAL A 262 -24.58 -0.56 8.01
C VAL A 262 -25.06 -1.58 6.99
N THR A 263 -24.82 -1.30 5.72
CA THR A 263 -25.26 -2.14 4.60
C THR A 263 -24.03 -2.62 3.84
N ARG A 264 -23.94 -3.91 3.56
CA ARG A 264 -22.92 -4.49 2.68
C ARG A 264 -23.53 -4.79 1.32
N SER A 265 -22.81 -4.47 0.25
CA SER A 265 -23.19 -4.85 -1.11
C SER A 265 -23.22 -6.37 -1.26
N ASN A 266 -24.23 -6.88 -1.96
CA ASN A 266 -24.34 -8.30 -2.32
C ASN A 266 -23.56 -8.64 -3.61
N THR A 267 -23.05 -7.62 -4.30
CA THR A 267 -22.18 -7.77 -5.47
C THR A 267 -20.75 -7.40 -5.11
N ALA A 268 -19.79 -7.96 -5.85
CA ALA A 268 -18.38 -7.58 -5.71
C ALA A 268 -18.24 -6.06 -5.91
N PRO A 269 -17.73 -5.32 -4.92
CA PRO A 269 -17.58 -3.88 -5.06
C PRO A 269 -16.49 -3.55 -6.09
N PRO A 270 -16.57 -2.36 -6.74
CA PRO A 270 -15.50 -1.89 -7.60
C PRO A 270 -14.20 -1.70 -6.79
N LEU A 271 -13.06 -1.79 -7.48
CA LEU A 271 -11.75 -1.61 -6.85
C LEU A 271 -11.66 -0.25 -6.14
N GLY A 272 -11.14 -0.24 -4.91
CA GLY A 272 -11.10 0.94 -4.05
C GLY A 272 -12.34 1.15 -3.16
N SER A 273 -13.45 0.45 -3.42
CA SER A 273 -14.62 0.44 -2.54
C SER A 273 -14.66 -0.84 -1.68
N SER A 274 -15.07 -0.71 -0.42
CA SER A 274 -15.33 -1.88 0.44
C SER A 274 -16.69 -2.52 0.16
N GLY A 275 -17.58 -1.82 -0.53
CA GLY A 275 -19.00 -2.19 -0.61
C GLY A 275 -19.75 -2.05 0.72
N VAL A 276 -19.13 -1.50 1.76
CA VAL A 276 -19.75 -1.24 3.07
C VAL A 276 -20.18 0.22 3.13
N GLN A 277 -21.49 0.45 3.18
CA GLN A 277 -22.09 1.77 3.35
C GLN A 277 -22.64 1.92 4.76
N ILE A 278 -22.46 3.10 5.34
CA ILE A 278 -23.00 3.49 6.64
C ILE A 278 -23.99 4.64 6.49
N GLN A 279 -25.00 4.67 7.35
CA GLN A 279 -25.77 5.88 7.63
C GLN A 279 -25.44 6.38 9.02
N PHE A 280 -25.05 7.64 9.12
CA PHE A 280 -24.64 8.29 10.36
C PHE A 280 -25.49 9.53 10.58
N GLU A 281 -26.03 9.70 11.79
CA GLU A 281 -26.78 10.89 12.17
C GLU A 281 -25.98 11.69 13.21
N THR A 282 -25.86 12.99 12.96
CA THR A 282 -25.26 13.97 13.88
C THR A 282 -26.19 15.14 14.07
N ASP A 283 -26.10 15.81 15.21
CA ASP A 283 -26.76 17.08 15.51
C ASP A 283 -25.93 18.31 15.14
N LEU A 284 -24.65 18.12 14.79
CA LEU A 284 -23.73 19.20 14.40
C LEU A 284 -22.96 18.82 13.12
N ILE A 285 -23.58 19.06 11.97
CA ILE A 285 -22.91 18.94 10.67
C ILE A 285 -21.97 20.13 10.43
N ILE A 286 -20.83 19.87 9.79
CA ILE A 286 -19.84 20.88 9.39
C ILE A 286 -19.60 20.84 7.87
N GLU A 287 -19.11 21.95 7.31
CA GLU A 287 -18.92 22.12 5.86
C GLU A 287 -18.03 21.05 5.21
N GLY A 288 -17.07 20.51 5.96
CA GLY A 288 -16.19 19.45 5.48
C GLY A 288 -16.89 18.09 5.30
N ILE A 289 -18.10 17.92 5.83
CA ILE A 289 -18.91 16.70 5.74
C ILE A 289 -20.08 16.96 4.77
N ARG A 290 -19.77 16.97 3.48
CA ARG A 290 -20.75 17.15 2.39
C ARG A 290 -20.53 16.12 1.29
N ALA A 291 -21.55 15.92 0.45
CA ALA A 291 -21.50 14.97 -0.66
C ALA A 291 -20.25 15.20 -1.54
N GLY A 292 -19.59 14.10 -1.91
CA GLY A 292 -18.36 14.12 -2.71
C GLY A 292 -17.08 14.43 -1.94
N ARG A 293 -17.14 14.61 -0.61
CA ARG A 293 -15.94 14.78 0.23
C ARG A 293 -15.50 13.45 0.82
N THR A 294 -14.19 13.36 1.07
CA THR A 294 -13.60 12.28 1.85
C THR A 294 -13.54 12.69 3.31
N VAL A 295 -13.86 11.73 4.18
CA VAL A 295 -13.85 11.87 5.63
C VAL A 295 -13.08 10.72 6.24
N ARG A 296 -12.80 10.82 7.53
CA ARG A 296 -12.54 9.65 8.35
C ARG A 296 -13.59 9.49 9.44
N ILE A 297 -13.99 8.25 9.70
CA ILE A 297 -14.97 7.88 10.72
C ILE A 297 -14.41 6.87 11.72
N ARG A 298 -14.71 7.10 13.00
CA ARG A 298 -14.37 6.27 14.14
C ARG A 298 -15.63 5.71 14.79
N PRO A 299 -15.84 4.39 14.82
CA PRO A 299 -16.84 3.78 15.69
C PRO A 299 -16.39 3.91 17.16
N GLY A 300 -17.34 4.00 18.08
CA GLY A 300 -17.09 4.35 19.49
C GLY A 300 -16.09 3.45 20.21
N GLY A 301 -15.99 2.18 19.82
CA GLY A 301 -15.09 1.18 20.41
C GLY A 301 -13.62 1.28 20.00
N TRP A 302 -13.27 2.12 19.02
CA TRP A 302 -11.88 2.31 18.61
C TRP A 302 -11.13 3.24 19.56
N PRO A 303 -9.80 3.19 19.63
CA PRO A 303 -9.04 4.15 20.44
C PRO A 303 -9.29 5.59 19.97
N LEU A 304 -9.29 6.53 20.92
CA LEU A 304 -9.29 7.97 20.64
C LEU A 304 -7.92 8.52 21.03
N VAL A 305 -7.07 8.75 20.04
CA VAL A 305 -5.67 9.15 20.24
C VAL A 305 -5.36 10.43 19.49
N GLN A 306 -4.30 11.11 19.94
CA GLN A 306 -3.67 12.20 19.23
C GLN A 306 -2.75 11.63 18.14
N VAL A 307 -2.72 12.27 16.97
CA VAL A 307 -1.80 11.90 15.89
C VAL A 307 -0.50 12.70 16.00
N PRO A 308 0.65 12.13 15.61
CA PRO A 308 1.92 12.86 15.58
C PRO A 308 1.83 14.14 14.76
N ARG A 309 2.69 15.12 15.08
CA ARG A 309 2.74 16.40 14.38
C ARG A 309 2.71 16.19 12.88
N GLU A 310 3.49 15.25 12.37
CA GLU A 310 3.74 14.90 10.97
C GLU A 310 2.48 14.46 10.18
N GLU A 311 1.45 14.03 10.90
CA GLU A 311 0.27 13.37 10.35
C GLU A 311 -0.98 14.25 10.32
N TYR A 312 -0.87 15.51 10.75
CA TYR A 312 -1.93 16.50 10.62
C TYR A 312 -1.47 17.80 9.95
N LEU A 313 -2.46 18.57 9.54
CA LEU A 313 -2.36 19.94 9.06
C LEU A 313 -3.05 20.85 10.08
N ASN A 314 -2.60 22.08 10.26
CA ASN A 314 -3.36 23.08 11.01
C ASN A 314 -4.40 23.71 10.08
N ASP A 315 -3.93 24.45 9.08
CA ASP A 315 -4.81 25.19 8.17
C ASP A 315 -4.94 24.50 6.80
N GLY A 316 -3.84 24.00 6.23
CA GLY A 316 -3.84 23.39 4.91
C GLY A 316 -2.48 22.83 4.49
N VAL A 317 -2.41 22.25 3.29
CA VAL A 317 -1.22 21.55 2.79
C VAL A 317 0.00 22.48 2.64
N GLU A 318 -0.26 23.75 2.34
CA GLU A 318 0.72 24.84 2.17
C GLU A 318 1.56 25.12 3.42
N GLU A 319 1.07 24.73 4.60
CA GLU A 319 1.82 24.84 5.86
C GLU A 319 3.07 23.93 5.85
N ARG A 320 2.99 22.78 5.17
CA ARG A 320 4.08 21.80 5.12
C ARG A 320 4.95 21.91 3.90
N PHE A 321 4.32 22.23 2.76
CA PHE A 321 5.01 22.32 1.50
C PHE A 321 5.02 23.79 1.13
N PRO A 322 6.15 24.47 1.33
CA PRO A 322 6.21 25.89 1.07
C PRO A 322 6.01 26.11 -0.43
N ARG A 323 5.30 27.19 -0.76
CA ARG A 323 4.95 27.53 -2.14
C ARG A 323 6.20 27.76 -2.98
N PRO A 324 6.15 27.54 -4.30
CA PRO A 324 7.29 27.83 -5.17
C PRO A 324 7.81 29.27 -5.07
N ASP A 325 7.01 30.21 -4.56
CA ASP A 325 7.38 31.60 -4.31
C ASP A 325 8.42 31.79 -3.19
N ILE A 326 8.67 30.78 -2.34
CA ILE A 326 9.73 30.82 -1.32
C ILE A 326 11.13 30.59 -1.89
N PHE A 327 11.22 30.01 -3.09
CA PHE A 327 12.50 29.82 -3.74
C PHE A 327 12.91 31.13 -4.42
N PRO A 328 14.14 31.63 -4.20
CA PRO A 328 14.62 32.81 -4.91
C PRO A 328 14.53 32.56 -6.41
N LYS A 329 13.97 33.53 -7.14
CA LYS A 329 13.95 33.52 -8.61
C LYS A 329 15.40 33.72 -9.08
N TYR A 330 16.02 32.64 -9.55
CA TYR A 330 17.31 32.69 -10.27
C TYR A 330 17.07 33.02 -11.73
#